data_AF-A0AAD8A2D4-F1
#
_entry.id   AF-A0AAD8A2D4-F1
#
_cell.length_a   1.000
_cell.length_b   1.000
_cell.length_c   1.000
_cell.angle_alpha   90.00
_cell.angle_beta   90.00
_cell.angle_gamma   90.00
#
_symmetry.space_group_name_H-M   'P 1'
#
loop_
_entity.id
_entity.type
_entity.pdbx_description
1 polymer ?
#
loop_
_entity_poly.entity_id
_entity_poly.type
_entity_poly.pdbx_seq_one_letter_code
_entity_poly.pdbx_strand_id
1 'polypeptide(L)'
;SQLEERKLLVLLNPKSGPGKAREVFQQRVVPILAEAEVGFDLFVTKHASYARDFVRTKDIYQWRGVVVVGGDGIVFEVINGLFEREDWQKAIKEVPIGVIPCGSGNGLAKAISYAIEEPFDQNPILISTLSVIKCRRVPMDLVRVETKSQFLFSFLSVGWGLLSDIDIESERLRAIGGQRFTVWSVARLIGLRTYRGKLWYLPVSATSYTPVHPSRSYHDCINSRYRPLQVVDFEEDPVPDSLSLETSLGRALEDIGEGEEPGRPRLDSYYSAASRRSTYFSMAGSEYRSVADNGSYMEHPGGDIQPRRPNSNVRMYGPPSQLPALTQPVPEHWTVIEGDFVLVHASYQSHLSTDCLFAPNSKLADGIIWLLVIRAGISRGQLLQFLLGLSSGTHLLVPQAEMIPVTAFRLEPETPGGHMTVDGEVVDYGPIQAELMPSLTSVM
;
A
#
# COMPACT_ATOMS: atom_id res chain seq x y z
N SER A 1 -18.48 6.14 -22.13
CA SER A 1 -17.80 7.43 -22.41
C SER A 1 -16.48 7.15 -23.13
N GLN A 2 -15.93 8.05 -23.96
CA GLN A 2 -14.64 7.81 -24.65
C GLN A 2 -13.46 7.46 -23.71
N LEU A 3 -13.59 7.75 -22.41
CA LEU A 3 -12.62 7.38 -21.39
C LEU A 3 -12.76 5.90 -20.96
N GLU A 4 -13.97 5.34 -20.97
CA GLU A 4 -14.20 3.92 -20.61
C GLU A 4 -13.63 2.95 -21.64
N GLU A 5 -13.57 3.37 -22.92
CA GLU A 5 -12.98 2.60 -24.02
C GLU A 5 -11.45 2.53 -23.97
N ARG A 6 -10.79 3.42 -23.21
CA ARG A 6 -9.32 3.40 -23.07
C ARG A 6 -8.89 2.26 -22.17
N LYS A 7 -7.71 1.70 -22.47
CA LYS A 7 -7.09 0.65 -21.66
C LYS A 7 -6.63 1.16 -20.29
N LEU A 8 -6.42 0.24 -19.36
CA LEU A 8 -5.68 0.47 -18.12
C LEU A 8 -4.17 0.40 -18.37
N LEU A 9 -3.40 1.30 -17.75
CA LEU A 9 -1.94 1.14 -17.64
C LEU A 9 -1.63 0.28 -16.43
N VAL A 10 -1.03 -0.90 -16.61
CA VAL A 10 -0.63 -1.77 -15.50
C VAL A 10 0.87 -1.67 -15.27
N LEU A 11 1.27 -1.19 -14.10
CA LEU A 11 2.68 -1.17 -13.64
C LEU A 11 2.89 -2.27 -12.59
N LEU A 12 3.66 -3.30 -12.96
CA LEU A 12 3.84 -4.50 -12.13
C LEU A 12 5.28 -4.62 -11.65
N ASN A 13 5.50 -4.75 -10.34
CA ASN A 13 6.81 -5.14 -9.81
C ASN A 13 6.87 -6.64 -9.57
N PRO A 14 7.68 -7.40 -10.33
CA PRO A 14 7.71 -8.86 -10.22
C PRO A 14 8.31 -9.32 -8.88
N LYS A 15 9.10 -8.47 -8.20
CA LYS A 15 9.75 -8.76 -6.92
C LYS A 15 8.88 -8.39 -5.71
N SER A 16 7.67 -7.86 -5.90
CA SER A 16 6.78 -7.54 -4.79
C SER A 16 6.36 -8.80 -4.00
N GLY A 17 6.22 -8.62 -2.69
CA GLY A 17 5.86 -9.70 -1.77
C GLY A 17 6.89 -10.84 -1.80
N PRO A 18 6.45 -12.11 -1.90
CA PRO A 18 7.34 -13.26 -2.02
C PRO A 18 7.94 -13.45 -3.43
N GLY A 19 7.91 -12.42 -4.29
CA GLY A 19 8.40 -12.50 -5.67
C GLY A 19 7.44 -13.20 -6.64
N LYS A 20 6.15 -13.31 -6.27
CA LYS A 20 5.11 -14.00 -7.06
C LYS A 20 4.12 -13.06 -7.74
N ALA A 21 4.33 -11.74 -7.69
CA ALA A 21 3.37 -10.76 -8.19
C ALA A 21 2.99 -10.98 -9.67
N ARG A 22 3.97 -11.37 -10.51
CA ARG A 22 3.71 -11.69 -11.93
C ARG A 22 2.80 -12.90 -12.10
N GLU A 23 3.01 -13.95 -11.32
CA GLU A 23 2.19 -15.16 -11.34
C GLU A 23 0.76 -14.85 -10.85
N VAL A 24 0.64 -14.12 -9.73
CA VAL A 24 -0.66 -13.68 -9.19
C VAL A 24 -1.42 -12.83 -10.20
N PHE A 25 -0.75 -11.90 -10.88
CA PHE A 25 -1.38 -11.10 -11.93
C PHE A 25 -1.93 -11.99 -13.05
N GLN A 26 -1.12 -12.90 -13.58
CA GLN A 26 -1.52 -13.77 -14.69
C GLN A 26 -2.63 -14.75 -14.32
N GLN A 27 -2.56 -15.36 -13.14
CA GLN A 27 -3.49 -16.41 -12.74
C GLN A 27 -4.78 -15.87 -12.11
N ARG A 28 -4.74 -14.69 -11.50
CA ARG A 28 -5.88 -14.17 -10.72
C ARG A 28 -6.45 -12.86 -11.22
N VAL A 29 -5.62 -11.94 -11.73
CA VAL A 29 -6.09 -10.61 -12.17
C VAL A 29 -6.55 -10.66 -13.62
N VAL A 30 -5.72 -11.24 -14.52
CA VAL A 30 -6.02 -11.31 -15.96
C VAL A 30 -7.36 -11.99 -16.25
N PRO A 31 -7.74 -13.13 -15.63
CA PRO A 31 -9.03 -13.75 -15.88
C PRO A 31 -10.22 -12.84 -15.52
N ILE A 32 -10.13 -12.08 -14.41
CA ILE A 32 -11.19 -11.16 -13.98
C ILE A 32 -11.29 -9.97 -14.96
N LEU A 33 -10.16 -9.40 -15.38
CA LEU A 33 -10.14 -8.33 -16.37
C LEU A 33 -10.68 -8.80 -17.73
N ALA A 34 -10.37 -10.04 -18.13
CA ALA A 34 -10.86 -10.63 -19.37
C ALA A 34 -12.38 -10.84 -19.34
N GLU A 35 -12.92 -11.38 -18.25
CA GLU A 35 -14.37 -11.55 -18.05
C GLU A 35 -15.11 -10.20 -18.06
N ALA A 36 -14.48 -9.15 -17.55
CA ALA A 36 -15.02 -7.79 -17.56
C ALA A 36 -14.76 -7.02 -18.86
N GLU A 37 -14.16 -7.65 -19.88
CA GLU A 37 -13.77 -7.04 -21.15
C GLU A 37 -12.90 -5.77 -20.99
N VAL A 38 -12.10 -5.71 -19.92
CA VAL A 38 -11.24 -4.56 -19.63
C VAL A 38 -9.85 -4.74 -20.25
N GLY A 39 -9.58 -3.99 -21.31
CA GLY A 39 -8.26 -3.91 -21.93
C GLY A 39 -7.20 -3.28 -21.03
N PHE A 40 -5.98 -3.78 -21.10
CA PHE A 40 -4.83 -3.23 -20.37
C PHE A 40 -3.52 -3.33 -21.15
N ASP A 41 -2.60 -2.41 -20.88
CA ASP A 41 -1.20 -2.49 -21.32
C ASP A 41 -0.30 -2.71 -20.10
N LEU A 42 0.47 -3.81 -20.13
CA LEU A 42 1.31 -4.21 -18.99
C LEU A 42 2.77 -3.79 -19.16
N PHE A 43 3.30 -3.11 -18.15
CA PHE A 43 4.72 -2.79 -18.03
C PHE A 43 5.28 -3.35 -16.72
N VAL A 44 6.27 -4.23 -16.87
CA VAL A 44 6.97 -4.87 -15.74
C VAL A 44 8.14 -4.00 -15.33
N THR A 45 8.19 -3.58 -14.07
CA THR A 45 9.28 -2.75 -13.54
C THR A 45 10.59 -3.55 -13.46
N LYS A 46 11.70 -2.87 -13.75
CA LYS A 46 13.02 -3.52 -13.88
C LYS A 46 13.97 -3.20 -12.72
N HIS A 47 13.83 -2.01 -12.13
CA HIS A 47 14.65 -1.50 -11.04
C HIS A 47 13.83 -0.51 -10.19
N ALA A 48 14.38 -0.08 -9.06
CA ALA A 48 13.80 0.99 -8.25
C ALA A 48 13.67 2.28 -9.07
N SER A 49 12.62 3.06 -8.81
CA SER A 49 12.27 4.29 -9.55
C SER A 49 11.83 4.08 -11.01
N TYR A 50 11.70 2.85 -11.50
CA TYR A 50 11.22 2.60 -12.87
C TYR A 50 9.80 3.13 -13.08
N ALA A 51 8.89 2.94 -12.12
CA ALA A 51 7.51 3.40 -12.25
C ALA A 51 7.44 4.93 -12.23
N ARG A 52 8.26 5.55 -11.37
CA ARG A 52 8.46 7.01 -11.28
C ARG A 52 8.89 7.60 -12.62
N ASP A 53 9.96 7.05 -13.20
CA ASP A 53 10.49 7.48 -14.50
C ASP A 53 9.47 7.28 -15.64
N PHE A 54 8.74 6.17 -15.60
CA PHE A 54 7.74 5.83 -16.63
C PHE A 54 6.62 6.87 -16.66
N VAL A 55 5.95 7.11 -15.52
CA VAL A 55 4.81 8.03 -15.49
C VAL A 55 5.24 9.49 -15.70
N ARG A 56 6.47 9.84 -15.34
CA ARG A 56 7.04 11.16 -15.62
C ARG A 56 7.22 11.42 -17.12
N THR A 57 7.68 10.42 -17.88
CA THR A 57 8.17 10.63 -19.26
C THR A 57 7.19 10.20 -20.35
N LYS A 58 6.21 9.35 -20.03
CA LYS A 58 5.24 8.84 -21.01
C LYS A 58 3.98 9.71 -21.09
N ASP A 59 3.30 9.63 -22.24
CA ASP A 59 1.95 10.18 -22.37
C ASP A 59 0.97 9.26 -21.65
N ILE A 60 0.69 9.58 -20.38
CA ILE A 60 -0.21 8.81 -19.52
C ILE A 60 -1.69 9.02 -19.84
N TYR A 61 -2.03 10.01 -20.68
CA TYR A 61 -3.43 10.34 -20.99
C TYR A 61 -4.07 9.36 -21.97
N GLN A 62 -3.30 8.51 -22.65
CA GLN A 62 -3.82 7.46 -23.51
C GLN A 62 -4.55 6.35 -22.73
N TRP A 63 -4.30 6.24 -21.41
CA TRP A 63 -4.95 5.28 -20.53
C TRP A 63 -6.03 5.96 -19.68
N ARG A 64 -7.01 5.19 -19.21
CA ARG A 64 -8.08 5.71 -18.33
C ARG A 64 -7.68 5.81 -16.85
N GLY A 65 -6.59 5.14 -16.47
CA GLY A 65 -6.05 5.11 -15.11
C GLY A 65 -4.78 4.26 -15.03
N VAL A 66 -4.00 4.48 -13.96
CA VAL A 66 -2.81 3.68 -13.65
C VAL A 66 -3.18 2.64 -12.59
N VAL A 67 -2.86 1.38 -12.84
CA VAL A 67 -3.06 0.27 -11.91
C VAL A 67 -1.69 -0.25 -11.49
N VAL A 68 -1.41 -0.13 -10.21
CA VAL A 68 -0.20 -0.64 -9.58
C VAL A 68 -0.44 -2.07 -9.11
N VAL A 69 0.38 -3.00 -9.59
CA VAL A 69 0.38 -4.40 -9.12
C VAL A 69 1.65 -4.63 -8.31
N GLY A 70 1.51 -4.55 -6.99
CA GLY A 70 2.64 -4.60 -6.06
C GLY A 70 2.26 -4.08 -4.68
N GLY A 71 3.18 -3.37 -4.03
CA GLY A 71 2.94 -2.76 -2.71
C GLY A 71 3.01 -1.24 -2.74
N ASP A 72 2.94 -0.63 -1.56
CA ASP A 72 2.88 0.82 -1.34
C ASP A 72 4.06 1.58 -1.99
N GLY A 73 5.27 1.00 -2.02
CA GLY A 73 6.45 1.65 -2.63
C GLY A 73 6.32 1.94 -4.13
N ILE A 74 5.56 1.15 -4.92
CA ILE A 74 5.33 1.49 -6.34
C ILE A 74 4.30 2.62 -6.45
N VAL A 75 3.31 2.65 -5.56
CA VAL A 75 2.37 3.77 -5.49
C VAL A 75 3.12 5.05 -5.18
N PHE A 76 4.07 5.01 -4.24
CA PHE A 76 4.97 6.10 -3.92
C PHE A 76 5.76 6.59 -5.15
N GLU A 77 6.35 5.66 -5.92
CA GLU A 77 7.03 5.97 -7.18
C GLU A 77 6.10 6.65 -8.19
N VAL A 78 4.88 6.12 -8.37
CA VAL A 78 3.90 6.67 -9.32
C VAL A 78 3.49 8.09 -8.90
N ILE A 79 3.07 8.30 -7.66
CA ILE A 79 2.63 9.61 -7.18
C ILE A 79 3.74 10.64 -7.36
N ASN A 80 4.94 10.35 -6.89
CA ASN A 80 6.05 11.30 -7.01
C ASN A 80 6.46 11.52 -8.48
N GLY A 81 6.40 10.50 -9.33
CA GLY A 81 6.65 10.64 -10.76
C GLY A 81 5.64 11.55 -11.47
N LEU A 82 4.37 11.57 -11.03
CA LEU A 82 3.36 12.50 -11.53
C LEU A 82 3.67 13.95 -11.12
N PHE A 83 4.17 14.17 -9.91
CA PHE A 83 4.61 15.49 -9.44
C PHE A 83 5.94 15.94 -10.04
N GLU A 84 6.69 15.09 -10.74
CA GLU A 84 7.88 15.50 -11.50
C GLU A 84 7.56 15.99 -12.92
N ARG A 85 6.28 16.03 -13.28
CA ARG A 85 5.83 16.48 -14.59
C ARG A 85 5.50 17.97 -14.58
N GLU A 86 5.76 18.65 -15.69
CA GLU A 86 5.36 20.05 -15.88
C GLU A 86 3.84 20.23 -15.86
N ASP A 87 3.10 19.22 -16.33
CA ASP A 87 1.63 19.18 -16.39
C ASP A 87 1.00 18.44 -15.20
N TRP A 88 1.67 18.41 -14.04
CA TRP A 88 1.26 17.65 -12.86
C TRP A 88 -0.20 17.93 -12.42
N GLN A 89 -0.68 19.18 -12.53
CA GLN A 89 -2.05 19.53 -12.12
C GLN A 89 -3.10 18.75 -12.91
N LYS A 90 -2.85 18.56 -14.21
CA LYS A 90 -3.72 17.78 -15.08
C LYS A 90 -3.55 16.30 -14.79
N ALA A 91 -2.30 15.84 -14.71
CA ALA A 91 -1.95 14.45 -14.48
C ALA A 91 -2.60 13.89 -13.20
N ILE A 92 -2.45 14.56 -12.06
CA ILE A 92 -2.97 14.10 -10.76
C ILE A 92 -4.50 14.10 -10.70
N LYS A 93 -5.16 15.02 -11.43
CA LYS A 93 -6.62 15.16 -11.45
C LYS A 93 -7.28 14.18 -12.42
N GLU A 94 -6.66 13.94 -13.57
CA GLU A 94 -7.28 13.14 -14.65
C GLU A 94 -6.98 11.65 -14.55
N VAL A 95 -5.85 11.27 -13.96
CA VAL A 95 -5.36 9.88 -13.95
C VAL A 95 -5.52 9.27 -12.55
N PRO A 96 -6.59 8.50 -12.30
CA PRO A 96 -6.79 7.83 -11.02
C PRO A 96 -5.81 6.66 -10.86
N ILE A 97 -5.50 6.34 -9.60
CA ILE A 97 -4.57 5.28 -9.23
C ILE A 97 -5.33 4.11 -8.61
N GLY A 98 -5.23 2.93 -9.22
CA GLY A 98 -5.73 1.67 -8.67
C GLY A 98 -4.59 0.86 -8.08
N VAL A 99 -4.88 0.07 -7.04
CA VAL A 99 -3.87 -0.76 -6.36
C VAL A 99 -4.35 -2.19 -6.29
N ILE A 100 -3.54 -3.12 -6.82
CA ILE A 100 -3.73 -4.56 -6.67
C ILE A 100 -2.63 -5.08 -5.71
N PRO A 101 -3.01 -5.55 -4.50
CA PRO A 101 -2.09 -5.78 -3.40
C PRO A 101 -1.28 -7.06 -3.58
N CYS A 102 -0.07 -6.93 -4.13
CA CYS A 102 0.91 -8.02 -4.26
C CYS A 102 2.18 -7.77 -3.42
N GLY A 103 2.20 -6.70 -2.62
CA GLY A 103 3.28 -6.36 -1.70
C GLY A 103 3.18 -7.05 -0.34
N SER A 104 4.09 -6.69 0.57
CA SER A 104 4.11 -7.22 1.95
C SER A 104 3.31 -6.37 2.94
N GLY A 105 3.16 -5.06 2.71
CA GLY A 105 2.42 -4.12 3.57
C GLY A 105 0.99 -3.89 3.08
N ASN A 106 0.84 -3.37 1.85
CA ASN A 106 -0.44 -3.11 1.18
C ASN A 106 -1.40 -2.22 2.00
N GLY A 107 -0.86 -1.26 2.74
CA GLY A 107 -1.63 -0.38 3.63
C GLY A 107 -2.70 0.39 2.87
N LEU A 108 -2.36 0.98 1.72
CA LEU A 108 -3.31 1.75 0.93
C LEU A 108 -4.44 0.89 0.35
N ALA A 109 -4.12 -0.28 -0.20
CA ALA A 109 -5.15 -1.17 -0.73
C ALA A 109 -6.16 -1.60 0.35
N LYS A 110 -5.66 -1.89 1.55
CA LYS A 110 -6.49 -2.20 2.72
C LYS A 110 -7.34 -1.00 3.15
N ALA A 111 -6.76 0.20 3.19
CA ALA A 111 -7.45 1.42 3.56
C ALA A 111 -8.57 1.79 2.57
N ILE A 112 -8.33 1.64 1.26
CA ILE A 112 -9.36 1.85 0.21
C ILE A 112 -10.55 0.93 0.46
N SER A 113 -10.31 -0.38 0.57
CA SER A 113 -11.40 -1.35 0.80
C SER A 113 -12.10 -1.13 2.14
N TYR A 114 -11.38 -0.72 3.18
CA TYR A 114 -11.97 -0.36 4.47
C TYR A 114 -12.92 0.84 4.35
N ALA A 115 -12.54 1.87 3.60
CA ALA A 115 -13.35 3.07 3.41
C ALA A 115 -14.65 2.83 2.62
N ILE A 116 -14.67 1.79 1.77
CA ILE A 116 -15.85 1.39 0.98
C ILE A 116 -16.55 0.15 1.53
N GLU A 117 -16.17 -0.31 2.72
CA GLU A 117 -16.76 -1.46 3.43
C GLU A 117 -16.72 -2.80 2.65
N GLU A 118 -15.70 -2.99 1.81
CA GLU A 118 -15.50 -4.24 1.05
C GLU A 118 -14.68 -5.26 1.88
N PRO A 119 -14.97 -6.57 1.78
CA PRO A 119 -14.42 -7.62 2.66
C PRO A 119 -12.98 -8.04 2.31
N PHE A 120 -12.04 -7.08 2.30
CA PHE A 120 -10.68 -7.22 1.78
C PHE A 120 -9.97 -8.52 2.16
N ASP A 121 -10.07 -8.96 3.41
CA ASP A 121 -9.31 -10.10 3.94
C ASP A 121 -9.74 -11.46 3.35
N GLN A 122 -10.94 -11.56 2.77
CA GLN A 122 -11.42 -12.80 2.16
C GLN A 122 -10.68 -13.11 0.86
N ASN A 123 -10.55 -12.10 -0.01
CA ASN A 123 -9.82 -12.22 -1.26
C ASN A 123 -9.32 -10.84 -1.75
N PRO A 124 -8.16 -10.38 -1.25
CA PRO A 124 -7.64 -9.04 -1.53
C PRO A 124 -7.51 -8.74 -3.02
N ILE A 125 -7.02 -9.70 -3.81
CA ILE A 125 -6.80 -9.49 -5.24
C ILE A 125 -8.13 -9.37 -5.99
N LEU A 126 -9.12 -10.23 -5.68
CA LEU A 126 -10.43 -10.16 -6.33
C LEU A 126 -11.09 -8.80 -6.03
N ILE A 127 -11.14 -8.40 -4.76
CA ILE A 127 -11.80 -7.17 -4.32
C ILE A 127 -11.14 -5.94 -4.92
N SER A 128 -9.80 -5.88 -4.88
CA SER A 128 -9.05 -4.78 -5.50
C SER A 128 -9.21 -4.77 -7.02
N THR A 129 -9.23 -5.93 -7.68
CA THR A 129 -9.43 -6.00 -9.14
C THR A 129 -10.84 -5.54 -9.53
N LEU A 130 -11.87 -5.93 -8.78
CA LEU A 130 -13.24 -5.47 -8.98
C LEU A 130 -13.38 -3.96 -8.74
N SER A 131 -12.68 -3.41 -7.76
CA SER A 131 -12.67 -1.96 -7.50
C SER A 131 -12.06 -1.20 -8.69
N VAL A 132 -10.92 -1.69 -9.21
CA VAL A 132 -10.29 -1.17 -10.44
C VAL A 132 -11.22 -1.26 -11.66
N ILE A 133 -11.97 -2.36 -11.81
CA ILE A 133 -12.94 -2.54 -12.90
C ILE A 133 -14.10 -1.54 -12.78
N LYS A 134 -14.66 -1.39 -11.57
CA LYS A 134 -15.72 -0.41 -11.28
C LYS A 134 -15.27 1.03 -11.61
N CYS A 135 -13.96 1.30 -11.55
CA CYS A 135 -13.34 2.57 -11.93
C CYS A 135 -13.98 3.80 -11.24
N ARG A 136 -14.49 3.61 -10.02
CA ARG A 136 -15.10 4.69 -9.24
C ARG A 136 -13.99 5.53 -8.64
N ARG A 137 -13.90 6.79 -9.05
CA ARG A 137 -12.92 7.72 -8.48
C ARG A 137 -13.34 8.12 -7.07
N VAL A 138 -12.46 7.88 -6.11
CA VAL A 138 -12.61 8.34 -4.73
C VAL A 138 -11.49 9.34 -4.45
N PRO A 139 -11.80 10.56 -3.98
CA PRO A 139 -10.78 11.54 -3.63
C PRO A 139 -9.91 11.02 -2.49
N MET A 140 -8.64 11.37 -2.52
CA MET A 140 -7.68 11.03 -1.48
C MET A 140 -6.77 12.23 -1.19
N ASP A 141 -6.54 12.48 0.09
CA ASP A 141 -5.58 13.47 0.55
C ASP A 141 -4.16 13.00 0.26
N LEU A 142 -3.28 13.96 0.01
CA LEU A 142 -1.83 13.75 0.00
C LEU A 142 -1.20 14.70 1.00
N VAL A 143 0.02 14.39 1.41
CA VAL A 143 0.79 15.25 2.31
C VAL A 143 2.08 15.62 1.62
N ARG A 144 2.34 16.93 1.54
CA ARG A 144 3.62 17.45 1.10
C ARG A 144 4.59 17.35 2.27
N VAL A 145 5.64 16.56 2.11
CA VAL A 145 6.67 16.34 3.12
C VAL A 145 7.96 16.99 2.65
N GLU A 146 8.51 17.88 3.47
CA GLU A 146 9.77 18.58 3.20
C GLU A 146 10.82 18.13 4.20
N THR A 147 11.93 17.63 3.66
CA THR A 147 13.14 17.25 4.39
C THR A 147 14.24 18.29 4.13
N LYS A 148 15.42 18.09 4.73
CA LYS A 148 16.59 18.95 4.49
C LYS A 148 17.01 19.04 3.02
N SER A 149 16.81 17.97 2.25
CA SER A 149 17.38 17.84 0.90
C SER A 149 16.37 18.06 -0.22
N GLN A 150 15.09 17.76 0.04
CA GLN A 150 14.04 17.78 -0.96
C GLN A 150 12.66 17.85 -0.31
N PHE A 151 11.64 18.09 -1.13
CA PHE A 151 10.27 17.80 -0.76
C PHE A 151 9.70 16.72 -1.67
N LEU A 152 8.72 15.98 -1.16
CA LEU A 152 8.06 14.88 -1.83
C LEU A 152 6.59 14.80 -1.40
N PHE A 153 5.80 13.99 -2.10
CA PHE A 153 4.41 13.75 -1.74
C PHE A 153 4.26 12.35 -1.16
N SER A 154 3.57 12.30 -0.03
CA SER A 154 3.33 11.10 0.77
C SER A 154 1.84 10.85 0.87
N PHE A 155 1.42 9.60 0.77
CA PHE A 155 0.01 9.20 0.82
C PHE A 155 -0.34 8.35 2.04
N LEU A 156 0.65 7.81 2.74
CA LEU A 156 0.46 6.84 3.81
C LEU A 156 0.89 7.39 5.16
N SER A 157 2.18 7.70 5.33
CA SER A 157 2.71 8.04 6.65
C SER A 157 4.07 8.71 6.68
N VAL A 158 4.35 9.36 7.81
CA VAL A 158 5.70 9.82 8.22
C VAL A 158 5.99 9.26 9.61
N GLY A 159 7.13 8.59 9.77
CA GLY A 159 7.50 7.95 11.04
C GLY A 159 8.85 8.41 11.59
N TRP A 160 8.95 8.47 12.91
CA TRP A 160 10.19 8.62 13.67
C TRP A 160 10.13 7.83 14.98
N GLY A 161 11.21 7.11 15.28
CA GLY A 161 11.35 6.32 16.51
C GLY A 161 10.93 4.87 16.33
N LEU A 162 10.22 4.31 17.32
CA LEU A 162 10.00 2.86 17.47
C LEU A 162 9.52 2.14 16.20
N LEU A 163 8.47 2.64 15.54
CA LEU A 163 7.90 1.97 14.35
C LEU A 163 8.85 2.07 13.15
N SER A 164 9.52 3.20 12.95
CA SER A 164 10.51 3.36 11.89
C SER A 164 11.75 2.48 12.11
N ASP A 165 12.19 2.32 13.36
CA ASP A 165 13.23 1.35 13.70
C ASP A 165 12.82 -0.09 13.39
N ILE A 166 11.58 -0.46 13.76
CA ILE A 166 11.04 -1.80 13.47
C ILE A 166 11.01 -2.01 11.96
N ASP A 167 10.47 -1.05 11.21
CA ASP A 167 10.32 -1.16 9.76
C ASP A 167 11.69 -1.35 9.08
N ILE A 168 12.61 -0.42 9.29
CA ILE A 168 13.92 -0.40 8.63
C ILE A 168 14.83 -1.52 9.08
N GLU A 169 14.97 -1.73 10.39
CA GLU A 169 15.91 -2.73 10.86
C GLU A 169 15.41 -4.16 10.62
N SER A 170 14.08 -4.38 10.47
CA SER A 170 13.51 -5.70 10.16
C SER A 170 13.70 -6.12 8.70
N GLU A 171 14.11 -5.22 7.81
CA GLU A 171 14.42 -5.53 6.41
C GLU A 171 15.48 -6.65 6.27
N ARG A 172 16.40 -6.79 7.25
CA ARG A 172 17.35 -7.92 7.26
C ARG A 172 16.68 -9.29 7.37
N LEU A 173 15.41 -9.33 7.77
CA LEU A 173 14.56 -10.51 7.88
C LEU A 173 13.46 -10.54 6.81
N ARG A 174 13.58 -9.81 5.69
CA ARG A 174 12.56 -9.79 4.62
C ARG A 174 12.14 -11.18 4.11
N ALA A 175 13.04 -12.17 4.20
CA ALA A 175 12.78 -13.55 3.80
C ALA A 175 11.61 -14.23 4.55
N ILE A 176 11.32 -13.82 5.80
CA ILE A 176 10.20 -14.38 6.59
C ILE A 176 8.88 -13.60 6.42
N GLY A 177 8.83 -12.69 5.44
CA GLY A 177 7.62 -11.90 5.15
C GLY A 177 7.22 -10.98 6.29
N GLY A 178 5.91 -10.76 6.47
CA GLY A 178 5.38 -9.82 7.48
C GLY A 178 5.73 -10.17 8.93
N GLN A 179 6.04 -11.44 9.23
CA GLN A 179 6.42 -11.86 10.58
C GLN A 179 7.69 -11.16 11.11
N ARG A 180 8.52 -10.60 10.21
CA ARG A 180 9.69 -9.79 10.56
C ARG A 180 9.37 -8.65 11.53
N PHE A 181 8.21 -8.01 11.36
CA PHE A 181 7.80 -6.88 12.19
C PHE A 181 7.54 -7.33 13.63
N THR A 182 6.91 -8.50 13.82
CA THR A 182 6.66 -9.08 15.14
C THR A 182 7.97 -9.42 15.85
N VAL A 183 8.89 -10.10 15.17
CA VAL A 183 10.20 -10.47 15.74
C VAL A 183 10.97 -9.22 16.18
N TRP A 184 10.92 -8.16 15.37
CA TRP A 184 11.62 -6.92 15.69
C TRP A 184 10.96 -6.08 16.76
N SER A 185 9.64 -6.11 16.82
CA SER A 185 8.89 -5.49 17.90
C SER A 185 9.34 -6.04 19.25
N VAL A 186 9.52 -7.37 19.36
CA VAL A 186 10.05 -8.01 20.58
C VAL A 186 11.49 -7.55 20.88
N ALA A 187 12.38 -7.55 19.87
CA ALA A 187 13.76 -7.11 20.05
C ALA A 187 13.85 -5.64 20.53
N ARG A 188 13.02 -4.76 19.96
CA ARG A 188 12.93 -3.34 20.31
C ARG A 188 12.26 -3.10 21.66
N LEU A 189 11.34 -3.96 22.10
CA LEU A 189 10.79 -3.91 23.46
C LEU A 189 11.85 -4.21 24.53
N ILE A 190 12.74 -5.18 24.27
CA ILE A 190 13.86 -5.50 25.16
C ILE A 190 14.85 -4.32 25.19
N GLY A 191 15.29 -3.89 24.01
CA GLY A 191 16.22 -2.78 23.80
C GLY A 191 15.53 -1.46 23.43
N LEU A 192 14.58 -1.01 24.26
CA LEU A 192 13.79 0.19 23.99
C LEU A 192 14.68 1.44 23.95
N ARG A 193 14.50 2.23 22.90
CA ARG A 193 15.19 3.50 22.70
C ARG A 193 14.22 4.66 22.93
N THR A 194 14.78 5.79 23.29
CA THR A 194 14.08 7.08 23.34
C THR A 194 14.84 8.10 22.51
N TYR A 195 14.10 9.05 21.96
CA TYR A 195 14.57 10.02 21.00
C TYR A 195 14.24 11.42 21.48
N ARG A 196 15.25 12.27 21.67
CA ARG A 196 15.04 13.65 22.09
C ARG A 196 14.70 14.50 20.87
N GLY A 197 13.69 15.35 20.98
CA GLY A 197 13.34 16.27 19.92
C GLY A 197 12.24 17.26 20.28
N LYS A 198 11.80 17.98 19.25
CA LYS A 198 10.70 18.94 19.31
C LYS A 198 9.70 18.66 18.20
N LEU A 199 8.43 18.66 18.54
CA LEU A 199 7.32 18.43 17.64
C LEU A 199 6.37 19.63 17.73
N TRP A 200 6.26 20.37 16.64
CA TRP A 200 5.24 21.40 16.47
C TRP A 200 4.12 20.89 15.59
N TYR A 201 2.89 21.28 15.88
CA TYR A 201 1.77 20.91 15.04
C TYR A 201 0.65 21.95 15.05
N LEU A 202 -0.15 21.93 13.98
CA LEU A 202 -1.35 22.74 13.82
C LEU A 202 -2.60 21.85 13.96
N PRO A 203 -3.30 21.88 15.11
CA PRO A 203 -4.45 21.01 15.35
C PRO A 203 -5.63 21.34 14.43
N VAL A 204 -6.41 20.32 14.08
CA VAL A 204 -7.70 20.50 13.40
C VAL A 204 -8.71 21.11 14.39
N SER A 205 -9.54 22.06 13.95
CA SER A 205 -10.61 22.58 14.80
C SER A 205 -11.59 21.48 15.21
N ALA A 206 -11.88 21.37 16.52
CA ALA A 206 -12.65 20.28 17.13
C ALA A 206 -14.06 20.05 16.54
N THR A 207 -14.62 21.01 15.81
CA THR A 207 -15.90 20.88 15.09
C THR A 207 -15.82 20.04 13.80
N SER A 208 -14.63 19.66 13.35
CA SER A 208 -14.41 19.09 12.01
C SER A 208 -14.25 17.56 12.00
N TYR A 209 -14.22 16.91 13.17
CA TYR A 209 -14.00 15.46 13.25
C TYR A 209 -14.68 14.85 14.49
N THR A 210 -14.92 13.54 14.44
CA THR A 210 -15.37 12.77 15.62
C THR A 210 -14.18 12.45 16.52
N PRO A 211 -14.16 12.92 17.78
CA PRO A 211 -13.05 12.64 18.70
C PRO A 211 -12.83 11.14 18.87
N VAL A 212 -11.56 10.76 19.09
CA VAL A 212 -11.21 9.40 19.52
C VAL A 212 -11.75 9.21 20.93
N HIS A 213 -12.96 8.64 21.05
CA HIS A 213 -13.49 8.24 22.35
C HIS A 213 -12.92 6.87 22.72
N PRO A 214 -12.35 6.70 23.93
CA PRO A 214 -11.99 5.39 24.46
C PRO A 214 -13.28 4.65 24.88
N SER A 215 -14.10 4.27 23.91
CA SER A 215 -15.39 3.64 24.16
C SER A 215 -15.58 2.39 23.32
N ARG A 216 -14.61 1.47 23.40
CA ARG A 216 -14.83 0.04 23.17
C ARG A 216 -13.91 -0.75 24.10
N SER A 217 -14.50 -1.55 24.97
CA SER A 217 -13.76 -2.46 25.85
C SER A 217 -12.94 -3.44 25.00
N TYR A 218 -11.80 -3.91 25.54
CA TYR A 218 -10.97 -4.94 24.90
C TYR A 218 -11.79 -6.18 24.47
N HIS A 219 -12.88 -6.48 25.20
CA HIS A 219 -13.78 -7.58 24.90
C HIS A 219 -14.74 -7.32 23.72
N ASP A 220 -15.16 -6.08 23.47
CA ASP A 220 -16.13 -5.77 22.42
C ASP A 220 -15.52 -5.89 21.02
N CYS A 221 -14.22 -5.58 20.90
CA CYS A 221 -13.47 -5.70 19.65
C CYS A 221 -13.24 -7.17 19.22
N ILE A 222 -13.21 -8.11 20.18
CA ILE A 222 -13.14 -9.55 19.90
C ILE A 222 -14.51 -10.08 19.45
N ASN A 223 -15.59 -9.63 20.09
CA ASN A 223 -16.94 -10.10 19.77
C ASN A 223 -17.51 -9.52 18.47
N SER A 224 -17.09 -8.33 18.02
CA SER A 224 -17.54 -7.80 16.71
C SER A 224 -17.08 -8.63 15.51
N ARG A 225 -16.13 -9.55 15.69
CA ARG A 225 -15.64 -10.49 14.65
C ARG A 225 -16.44 -11.78 14.55
N TYR A 226 -17.42 -12.01 15.44
CA TYR A 226 -18.40 -13.08 15.31
C TYR A 226 -19.79 -12.47 15.29
N ARG A 227 -20.30 -12.13 14.10
CA ARG A 227 -21.72 -12.37 13.85
C ARG A 227 -21.83 -13.86 13.52
N PRO A 228 -22.44 -14.69 14.38
CA PRO A 228 -22.98 -15.95 13.87
C PRO A 228 -23.92 -15.57 12.73
N LEU A 229 -23.85 -16.31 11.62
CA LEU A 229 -24.90 -16.28 10.61
C LEU A 229 -26.25 -16.32 11.34
N GLN A 230 -27.07 -15.28 11.17
CA GLN A 230 -28.48 -15.42 11.50
C GLN A 230 -28.98 -16.55 10.62
N VAL A 231 -29.29 -17.69 11.23
CA VAL A 231 -30.13 -18.70 10.64
C VAL A 231 -31.45 -17.98 10.35
N VAL A 232 -31.65 -17.65 9.08
CA VAL A 232 -32.97 -17.26 8.60
C VAL A 232 -33.75 -18.57 8.57
N ASP A 233 -34.65 -18.73 9.54
CA ASP A 233 -35.64 -19.81 9.50
C ASP A 233 -36.46 -19.58 8.22
N PHE A 234 -36.21 -20.42 7.21
CA PHE A 234 -37.09 -20.50 6.05
C PHE A 234 -38.31 -21.32 6.47
N GLU A 235 -39.46 -20.65 6.61
CA GLU A 235 -40.75 -21.33 6.55
C GLU A 235 -40.85 -22.03 5.19
N GLU A 236 -41.14 -23.33 5.24
CA GLU A 236 -41.33 -24.20 4.08
C GLU A 236 -42.56 -23.73 3.29
N ASP A 237 -42.35 -23.28 2.04
CA ASP A 237 -43.40 -23.26 1.02
C ASP A 237 -42.97 -24.13 -0.18
N PRO A 238 -43.89 -24.93 -0.76
CA PRO A 238 -43.55 -26.05 -1.62
C PRO A 238 -43.18 -25.61 -3.03
N VAL A 239 -42.10 -26.20 -3.55
CA VAL A 239 -41.61 -26.06 -4.93
C VAL A 239 -42.54 -26.82 -5.91
N PRO A 240 -42.95 -26.21 -7.03
CA PRO A 240 -43.31 -26.96 -8.23
C PRO A 240 -42.10 -27.06 -9.17
N ASP A 241 -41.83 -28.30 -9.58
CA ASP A 241 -40.87 -28.72 -10.61
C ASP A 241 -40.91 -27.84 -11.87
N SER A 242 -39.73 -27.43 -12.37
CA SER A 242 -39.32 -27.72 -13.75
C SER A 242 -37.94 -27.13 -14.11
N LEU A 243 -37.24 -27.92 -14.94
CA LEU A 243 -36.13 -27.59 -15.83
C LEU A 243 -34.70 -27.71 -15.28
N SER A 244 -34.28 -28.97 -15.35
CA SER A 244 -32.93 -29.48 -15.51
C SER A 244 -32.10 -28.79 -16.60
N LEU A 245 -30.83 -28.51 -16.26
CA LEU A 245 -29.72 -28.41 -17.21
C LEU A 245 -28.51 -29.08 -16.54
N GLU A 246 -28.45 -30.41 -16.65
CA GLU A 246 -27.29 -31.21 -16.27
C GLU A 246 -26.15 -30.95 -17.27
N THR A 247 -25.03 -30.42 -16.76
CA THR A 247 -23.76 -30.37 -17.47
C THR A 247 -23.20 -31.78 -17.59
N SER A 248 -23.05 -32.24 -18.83
CA SER A 248 -22.48 -33.54 -19.17
C SER A 248 -21.00 -33.62 -18.78
N LEU A 249 -20.70 -34.31 -17.68
CA LEU A 249 -19.35 -34.82 -17.37
C LEU A 249 -19.47 -36.24 -16.79
N GLY A 250 -19.99 -37.16 -17.60
CA GLY A 250 -20.30 -38.52 -17.16
C GLY A 250 -20.48 -39.50 -18.30
N ARG A 251 -19.64 -39.46 -19.34
CA ARG A 251 -19.47 -40.55 -20.32
C ARG A 251 -18.08 -40.50 -20.95
N ALA A 252 -17.10 -41.14 -20.30
CA ALA A 252 -15.87 -41.60 -20.94
C ALA A 252 -15.18 -42.71 -20.12
N LEU A 253 -15.94 -43.56 -19.43
CA LEU A 253 -15.39 -44.71 -18.68
C LEU A 253 -16.39 -45.89 -18.69
N GLU A 254 -16.72 -46.38 -19.86
CA GLU A 254 -17.25 -47.75 -20.07
C GLU A 254 -16.70 -48.26 -21.40
N ASP A 255 -15.42 -48.60 -21.40
CA ASP A 255 -14.88 -49.65 -22.26
C ASP A 255 -13.44 -49.92 -21.80
N ILE A 256 -13.25 -51.05 -21.13
CA ILE A 256 -12.16 -52.02 -21.23
C ILE A 256 -12.30 -52.95 -20.03
N GLY A 257 -12.61 -54.21 -20.33
CA GLY A 257 -12.86 -55.28 -19.38
C GLY A 257 -11.61 -55.83 -18.68
N GLU A 258 -11.92 -56.46 -17.55
CA GLU A 258 -11.28 -57.60 -16.86
C GLU A 258 -9.81 -57.95 -17.13
N GLY A 259 -9.04 -58.06 -16.03
CA GLY A 259 -8.01 -59.12 -15.89
C GLY A 259 -6.67 -58.71 -15.25
N GLU A 260 -6.50 -59.11 -13.98
CA GLU A 260 -5.24 -59.44 -13.28
C GLU A 260 -4.33 -58.33 -12.66
N GLU A 261 -4.32 -58.33 -11.32
CA GLU A 261 -3.35 -57.76 -10.36
C GLU A 261 -2.11 -58.68 -10.16
N PRO A 262 -1.10 -58.37 -9.31
CA PRO A 262 -0.53 -57.08 -8.88
C PRO A 262 1.04 -57.10 -8.81
N GLY A 263 1.68 -55.93 -8.72
CA GLY A 263 3.11 -55.84 -8.37
C GLY A 263 3.62 -54.42 -8.09
N ARG A 264 3.87 -54.10 -6.81
CA ARG A 264 4.66 -52.94 -6.34
C ARG A 264 6.09 -52.99 -6.92
N PRO A 265 6.85 -51.87 -7.17
CA PRO A 265 7.23 -50.91 -6.12
C PRO A 265 7.67 -49.45 -6.51
N ARG A 266 7.60 -48.55 -5.51
CA ARG A 266 8.58 -47.56 -4.99
C ARG A 266 9.55 -46.73 -5.90
N LEU A 267 9.63 -45.46 -5.48
CA LEU A 267 10.76 -44.52 -5.30
C LEU A 267 11.57 -43.94 -6.48
N ASP A 268 11.75 -42.62 -6.34
CA ASP A 268 12.91 -41.78 -6.65
C ASP A 268 13.12 -41.16 -8.06
N SER A 269 12.91 -39.84 -8.08
CA SER A 269 13.95 -38.83 -8.37
C SER A 269 14.25 -38.35 -9.81
N TYR A 270 14.16 -37.02 -9.93
CA TYR A 270 15.08 -36.08 -10.59
C TYR A 270 15.26 -36.04 -12.13
N TYR A 271 14.85 -34.89 -12.67
CA TYR A 271 15.48 -34.07 -13.73
C TYR A 271 15.79 -34.67 -15.12
N SER A 272 15.02 -34.22 -16.12
CA SER A 272 15.49 -33.32 -17.20
C SER A 272 14.26 -32.78 -17.95
N ALA A 273 13.95 -31.49 -17.93
CA ALA A 273 14.62 -30.36 -18.59
C ALA A 273 14.32 -30.24 -20.10
N ALA A 274 13.78 -29.05 -20.45
CA ALA A 274 13.45 -28.48 -21.76
C ALA A 274 12.19 -29.05 -22.46
N SER A 275 11.15 -28.26 -22.74
CA SER A 275 11.23 -26.99 -23.48
C SER A 275 10.33 -25.89 -22.90
N ARG A 276 10.97 -24.75 -22.61
CA ARG A 276 10.36 -23.42 -22.43
C ARG A 276 9.93 -22.90 -23.80
N ARG A 277 8.62 -22.69 -24.04
CA ARG A 277 8.08 -21.61 -24.88
C ARG A 277 6.54 -21.60 -24.85
N SER A 278 6.01 -20.56 -24.23
CA SER A 278 4.85 -19.77 -24.68
C SER A 278 3.56 -20.50 -25.10
N THR A 279 2.62 -20.64 -24.16
CA THR A 279 1.18 -20.68 -24.50
C THR A 279 0.51 -19.51 -23.79
N TYR A 280 0.53 -18.35 -24.47
CA TYR A 280 -0.15 -17.13 -24.05
C TYR A 280 -1.56 -17.14 -24.64
N PHE A 281 -2.59 -17.03 -23.79
CA PHE A 281 -3.93 -16.64 -24.24
C PHE A 281 -3.87 -15.17 -24.68
N SER A 282 -3.96 -14.93 -25.99
CA SER A 282 -4.03 -13.59 -26.57
C SER A 282 -5.49 -13.13 -26.56
N MET A 283 -5.79 -12.13 -25.73
CA MET A 283 -7.04 -11.37 -25.80
C MET A 283 -6.95 -10.40 -26.98
N ALA A 284 -8.00 -10.33 -27.81
CA ALA A 284 -8.09 -9.34 -28.86
C ALA A 284 -8.11 -7.93 -28.23
N GLY A 285 -6.99 -7.21 -28.33
CA GLY A 285 -6.87 -5.83 -27.85
C GLY A 285 -5.92 -5.58 -26.67
N SER A 286 -5.44 -6.60 -25.94
CA SER A 286 -4.43 -6.39 -24.88
C SER A 286 -3.02 -6.59 -25.43
N GLU A 287 -2.17 -5.55 -25.37
CA GLU A 287 -0.79 -5.66 -25.84
C GLU A 287 0.12 -6.09 -24.69
N TYR A 288 0.63 -7.32 -24.76
CA TYR A 288 1.74 -7.75 -23.92
C TYR A 288 3.04 -7.19 -24.49
N ARG A 289 3.43 -5.98 -24.07
CA ARG A 289 4.75 -5.42 -24.41
C ARG A 289 5.80 -5.95 -23.44
N SER A 290 6.23 -7.21 -23.63
CA SER A 290 7.61 -7.52 -23.29
C SER A 290 8.49 -6.81 -24.31
N VAL A 291 9.04 -5.65 -23.96
CA VAL A 291 10.10 -5.06 -24.78
C VAL A 291 11.34 -5.94 -24.61
N ALA A 292 11.35 -7.06 -25.34
CA ALA A 292 12.56 -7.68 -25.83
C ALA A 292 13.06 -6.76 -26.93
N ASP A 293 14.10 -6.01 -26.57
CA ASP A 293 15.17 -5.51 -27.42
C ASP A 293 14.86 -5.48 -28.93
N ASN A 294 14.36 -4.34 -29.41
CA ASN A 294 14.53 -3.93 -30.80
C ASN A 294 14.14 -2.46 -30.95
N GLY A 295 15.16 -1.60 -31.03
CA GLY A 295 15.01 -0.16 -31.24
C GLY A 295 16.30 0.61 -30.98
N SER A 296 17.33 0.35 -31.80
CA SER A 296 18.45 1.23 -32.13
C SER A 296 18.95 2.20 -31.03
N TYR A 297 19.73 1.69 -30.09
CA TYR A 297 20.82 2.48 -29.52
C TYR A 297 22.03 2.24 -30.42
N MET A 298 22.56 3.29 -31.05
CA MET A 298 23.92 3.21 -31.57
C MET A 298 24.83 2.93 -30.37
N GLU A 299 25.42 1.74 -30.35
CA GLU A 299 26.42 1.33 -29.38
C GLU A 299 27.65 2.24 -29.51
N HIS A 300 27.92 3.02 -28.46
CA HIS A 300 29.29 3.39 -28.14
C HIS A 300 29.85 2.30 -27.21
N PRO A 301 30.92 1.59 -27.59
CA PRO A 301 31.45 0.48 -26.80
C PRO A 301 32.31 1.03 -25.67
N GLY A 302 31.95 0.72 -24.42
CA GLY A 302 32.78 0.96 -23.24
C GLY A 302 32.13 1.87 -22.21
N GLY A 303 31.39 1.28 -21.27
CA GLY A 303 30.92 1.96 -20.07
C GLY A 303 30.03 1.04 -19.24
N ASP A 304 30.57 0.55 -18.12
CA ASP A 304 29.79 -0.15 -17.10
C ASP A 304 28.53 0.66 -16.75
N ILE A 305 27.35 0.06 -16.93
CA ILE A 305 26.10 0.66 -16.46
C ILE A 305 26.03 0.44 -14.95
N GLN A 306 26.69 1.33 -14.21
CA GLN A 306 26.50 1.46 -12.78
C GLN A 306 25.12 2.07 -12.48
N PRO A 307 24.48 1.73 -11.35
CA PRO A 307 23.25 2.38 -10.91
C PRO A 307 23.48 3.89 -10.83
N ARG A 308 22.73 4.66 -11.62
CA ARG A 308 22.77 6.12 -11.55
C ARG A 308 22.37 6.52 -10.12
N ARG A 309 23.29 7.21 -9.43
CA ARG A 309 22.93 8.08 -8.29
C ARG A 309 21.82 9.03 -8.75
N PRO A 310 20.88 9.42 -7.88
CA PRO A 310 19.81 10.34 -8.26
C PRO A 310 20.46 11.61 -8.81
N ASN A 311 20.35 11.81 -10.13
CA ASN A 311 20.79 13.03 -10.78
C ASN A 311 19.98 14.18 -10.18
N SER A 312 20.68 15.12 -9.57
CA SER A 312 20.22 16.26 -8.78
C SER A 312 19.44 17.35 -9.54
N ASN A 313 18.82 17.03 -10.67
CA ASN A 313 18.13 18.00 -11.54
C ASN A 313 16.64 17.68 -11.76
N VAL A 314 16.08 16.66 -11.10
CA VAL A 314 14.65 16.37 -11.23
C VAL A 314 13.88 17.31 -10.33
N ARG A 315 13.20 18.27 -10.96
CA ARG A 315 12.38 19.27 -10.25
C ARG A 315 11.07 18.61 -9.83
N MET A 316 10.77 18.66 -8.53
CA MET A 316 9.44 18.38 -8.02
C MET A 316 8.55 19.60 -8.24
N TYR A 317 7.35 19.36 -8.77
CA TYR A 317 6.25 20.30 -8.87
C TYR A 317 5.17 19.93 -7.85
N GLY A 318 4.10 20.71 -7.80
CA GLY A 318 2.99 20.51 -6.87
C GLY A 318 2.46 21.83 -6.32
N PRO A 319 1.43 21.80 -5.46
CA PRO A 319 0.96 22.98 -4.77
C PRO A 319 2.09 23.62 -3.96
N PRO A 320 2.20 24.96 -3.94
CA PRO A 320 3.18 25.64 -3.10
C PRO A 320 2.84 25.41 -1.62
N SER A 321 3.87 25.30 -0.77
CA SER A 321 3.65 25.17 0.66
C SER A 321 3.22 26.49 1.28
N GLN A 322 2.32 26.44 2.26
CA GLN A 322 1.98 27.59 3.10
C GLN A 322 2.82 27.64 4.38
N LEU A 323 3.61 26.60 4.64
CA LEU A 323 4.49 26.54 5.80
C LEU A 323 5.74 27.41 5.60
N PRO A 324 6.29 28.01 6.68
CA PRO A 324 7.61 28.61 6.61
C PRO A 324 8.67 27.55 6.27
N ALA A 325 9.79 27.99 5.69
CA ALA A 325 10.90 27.10 5.40
C ALA A 325 11.43 26.42 6.68
N LEU A 326 12.06 25.25 6.54
CA LEU A 326 12.65 24.53 7.68
C LEU A 326 13.65 25.34 8.50
N THR A 327 14.31 26.34 7.89
CA THR A 327 15.27 27.23 8.55
C THR A 327 14.64 28.42 9.27
N GLN A 328 13.36 28.68 9.04
CA GLN A 328 12.61 29.76 9.69
C GLN A 328 11.87 29.24 10.92
N PRO A 329 11.62 30.09 11.93
CA PRO A 329 10.86 29.70 13.12
C PRO A 329 9.45 29.24 12.76
N VAL A 330 8.93 28.26 13.50
CA VAL A 330 7.54 27.83 13.41
C VAL A 330 6.63 28.96 13.94
N PRO A 331 5.46 29.21 13.34
CA PRO A 331 4.57 30.27 13.80
C PRO A 331 4.12 30.09 15.25
N GLU A 332 3.96 31.19 16.00
CA GLU A 332 3.65 31.17 17.44
C GLU A 332 2.30 30.52 17.78
N HIS A 333 1.36 30.46 16.84
CA HIS A 333 0.04 29.85 17.04
C HIS A 333 0.06 28.31 16.99
N TRP A 334 1.21 27.70 16.67
CA TRP A 334 1.35 26.23 16.66
C TRP A 334 1.58 25.70 18.07
N THR A 335 1.04 24.52 18.35
CA THR A 335 1.31 23.82 19.60
C THR A 335 2.67 23.15 19.52
N VAL A 336 3.46 23.23 20.59
CA VAL A 336 4.77 22.58 20.68
C VAL A 336 4.79 21.52 21.77
N ILE A 337 5.43 20.40 21.46
CA ILE A 337 5.80 19.34 22.38
C ILE A 337 7.31 19.15 22.33
N GLU A 338 7.98 19.39 23.45
CA GLU A 338 9.43 19.16 23.58
C GLU A 338 9.67 18.03 24.58
N GLY A 339 10.64 17.15 24.29
CA GLY A 339 10.99 16.09 25.23
C GLY A 339 11.61 14.86 24.58
N ASP A 340 11.58 13.78 25.36
CA ASP A 340 11.98 12.45 24.92
C ASP A 340 10.75 11.68 24.45
N PHE A 341 10.86 11.07 23.27
CA PHE A 341 9.81 10.31 22.60
C PHE A 341 10.24 8.85 22.43
N VAL A 342 9.27 7.95 22.49
CA VAL A 342 9.42 6.58 21.97
C VAL A 342 9.02 6.52 20.51
N LEU A 343 7.95 7.25 20.15
CA LEU A 343 7.34 7.20 18.83
C LEU A 343 6.69 8.55 18.51
N VAL A 344 6.93 9.05 17.29
CA VAL A 344 6.08 10.04 16.62
C VAL A 344 5.77 9.47 15.25
N HIS A 345 4.50 9.24 14.95
CA HIS A 345 4.11 8.64 13.68
C HIS A 345 2.80 9.26 13.19
N ALA A 346 2.85 9.84 12.00
CA ALA A 346 1.71 10.41 11.32
C ALA A 346 1.17 9.42 10.30
N SER A 347 -0.14 9.21 10.28
CA SER A 347 -0.84 8.46 9.22
C SER A 347 -1.91 9.32 8.58
N TYR A 348 -2.13 9.12 7.29
CA TYR A 348 -3.20 9.81 6.55
C TYR A 348 -4.29 8.83 6.12
N GLN A 349 -4.01 7.52 6.23
CA GLN A 349 -4.94 6.44 5.94
C GLN A 349 -5.26 5.65 7.21
N SER A 350 -6.33 4.86 7.16
CA SER A 350 -6.74 4.02 8.28
C SER A 350 -5.74 2.91 8.60
N HIS A 351 -5.08 2.38 7.57
CA HIS A 351 -4.16 1.25 7.68
C HIS A 351 -2.76 1.60 7.17
N LEU A 352 -1.72 1.18 7.90
CA LEU A 352 -0.32 1.22 7.44
C LEU A 352 0.10 -0.08 6.74
N SER A 353 -0.58 -1.18 7.05
CA SER A 353 -0.44 -2.50 6.43
C SER A 353 -1.76 -3.26 6.57
N THR A 354 -1.88 -4.43 5.94
CA THR A 354 -3.07 -5.30 6.06
C THR A 354 -3.44 -5.66 7.49
N ASP A 355 -2.46 -5.66 8.41
CA ASP A 355 -2.55 -6.06 9.80
C ASP A 355 -2.25 -4.90 10.79
N CYS A 356 -2.31 -3.65 10.33
CA CYS A 356 -2.06 -2.47 11.14
C CYS A 356 -3.13 -1.40 10.87
N LEU A 357 -4.26 -1.50 11.59
CA LEU A 357 -5.32 -0.48 11.65
C LEU A 357 -4.85 0.64 12.59
N PHE A 358 -4.05 1.56 12.06
CA PHE A 358 -3.37 2.60 12.81
C PHE A 358 -4.27 3.80 13.15
N ALA A 359 -5.11 4.25 12.22
CA ALA A 359 -6.02 5.37 12.43
C ALA A 359 -7.46 4.96 12.12
N PRO A 360 -8.17 4.27 13.04
CA PRO A 360 -9.51 3.71 12.78
C PRO A 360 -10.54 4.72 12.27
N ASN A 361 -10.41 5.99 12.65
CA ASN A 361 -11.35 7.06 12.29
C ASN A 361 -10.97 7.81 11.00
N SER A 362 -9.81 7.48 10.40
CA SER A 362 -9.34 8.12 9.17
C SER A 362 -10.21 7.75 7.98
N LYS A 363 -10.47 8.74 7.12
CA LYS A 363 -11.03 8.54 5.77
C LYS A 363 -9.99 8.96 4.73
N LEU A 364 -10.15 8.47 3.51
CA LEU A 364 -9.22 8.78 2.40
C LEU A 364 -9.04 10.30 2.17
N ALA A 365 -10.09 11.10 2.41
CA ALA A 365 -10.09 12.54 2.20
C ALA A 365 -10.82 13.30 3.33
N ASP A 366 -10.48 13.04 4.59
CA ASP A 366 -11.04 13.76 5.76
C ASP A 366 -10.35 15.10 6.04
N GLY A 367 -9.24 15.39 5.36
CA GLY A 367 -8.45 16.58 5.57
C GLY A 367 -7.65 16.54 6.87
N ILE A 368 -7.22 15.35 7.32
CA ILE A 368 -6.58 15.16 8.63
C ILE A 368 -5.30 14.33 8.51
N ILE A 369 -4.25 14.83 9.13
CA ILE A 369 -3.08 14.04 9.50
C ILE A 369 -3.31 13.49 10.92
N TRP A 370 -3.38 12.17 11.05
CA TRP A 370 -3.55 11.48 12.33
C TRP A 370 -2.18 11.26 12.96
N LEU A 371 -1.77 12.19 13.84
CA LEU A 371 -0.45 12.23 14.45
C LEU A 371 -0.45 11.50 15.80
N LEU A 372 0.16 10.32 15.86
CA LEU A 372 0.31 9.54 17.08
C LEU A 372 1.64 9.85 17.78
N VAL A 373 1.57 10.15 19.07
CA VAL A 373 2.71 10.49 19.91
C VAL A 373 2.76 9.57 21.13
N ILE A 374 3.93 8.95 21.36
CA ILE A 374 4.25 8.25 22.61
C ILE A 374 5.53 8.87 23.18
N ARG A 375 5.40 9.45 24.37
CA ARG A 375 6.51 10.05 25.12
C ARG A 375 7.31 8.98 25.87
N ALA A 376 8.54 9.31 26.24
CA ALA A 376 9.30 8.52 27.19
C ALA A 376 8.55 8.41 28.53
N GLY A 377 8.74 7.28 29.24
CA GLY A 377 8.05 6.97 30.49
C GLY A 377 6.93 5.93 30.37
N ILE A 378 6.54 5.54 29.14
CA ILE A 378 5.67 4.37 28.94
C ILE A 378 6.35 3.08 29.41
N SER A 379 5.60 2.22 30.11
CA SER A 379 6.13 0.91 30.52
C SER A 379 6.21 -0.05 29.33
N ARG A 380 7.14 -1.02 29.37
CA ARG A 380 7.24 -2.07 28.33
C ARG A 380 5.96 -2.89 28.19
N GLY A 381 5.21 -3.09 29.28
CA GLY A 381 3.92 -3.80 29.24
C GLY A 381 2.84 -3.03 28.49
N GLN A 382 2.72 -1.72 28.74
CA GLN A 382 1.83 -0.84 27.97
C GLN A 382 2.26 -0.73 26.51
N LEU A 383 3.57 -0.69 26.24
CA LEU A 383 4.08 -0.65 24.87
C LEU A 383 3.84 -1.97 24.13
N LEU A 384 3.90 -3.11 24.82
CA LEU A 384 3.47 -4.40 24.26
C LEU A 384 1.96 -4.41 23.95
N GLN A 385 1.13 -3.91 24.86
CA GLN A 385 -0.32 -3.76 24.61
C GLN A 385 -0.59 -2.85 23.41
N PHE A 386 0.15 -1.75 23.28
CA PHE A 386 0.10 -0.87 22.12
C PHE A 386 0.42 -1.64 20.83
N LEU A 387 1.53 -2.37 20.78
CA LEU A 387 1.94 -3.12 19.58
C LEU A 387 0.93 -4.22 19.21
N LEU A 388 0.42 -4.97 20.18
CA LEU A 388 -0.60 -6.01 19.95
C LEU A 388 -1.93 -5.44 19.47
N GLY A 389 -2.26 -4.22 19.91
CA GLY A 389 -3.49 -3.51 19.54
C GLY A 389 -3.47 -2.83 18.17
N LEU A 390 -2.34 -2.85 17.44
CA LEU A 390 -2.24 -2.23 16.11
C LEU A 390 -3.14 -2.94 15.08
N SER A 391 -3.29 -4.26 15.17
CA SER A 391 -4.14 -5.02 14.23
C SER A 391 -5.64 -4.79 14.41
N SER A 392 -6.07 -4.38 15.60
CA SER A 392 -7.47 -4.20 15.99
C SER A 392 -7.86 -2.74 16.19
N GLY A 393 -6.92 -1.80 16.12
CA GLY A 393 -7.12 -0.40 16.49
C GLY A 393 -7.21 -0.16 18.01
N THR A 394 -7.11 -1.19 18.85
CA THR A 394 -7.22 -1.06 20.32
C THR A 394 -5.97 -0.48 20.97
N HIS A 395 -4.90 -0.26 20.21
CA HIS A 395 -3.69 0.42 20.67
C HIS A 395 -3.96 1.84 21.20
N LEU A 396 -5.03 2.48 20.73
CA LEU A 396 -5.49 3.80 21.21
C LEU A 396 -6.13 3.76 22.60
N LEU A 397 -6.38 2.58 23.17
CA LEU A 397 -6.81 2.43 24.56
C LEU A 397 -5.66 2.60 25.56
N VAL A 398 -4.41 2.58 25.09
CA VAL A 398 -3.23 2.81 25.92
C VAL A 398 -3.14 4.31 26.20
N PRO A 399 -3.23 4.78 27.46
CA PRO A 399 -3.31 6.22 27.77
C PRO A 399 -2.12 7.06 27.30
N GLN A 400 -0.95 6.41 27.13
CA GLN A 400 0.28 7.04 26.66
C GLN A 400 0.36 7.18 25.13
N ALA A 401 -0.57 6.56 24.39
CA ALA A 401 -0.66 6.67 22.93
C ALA A 401 -1.66 7.78 22.58
N GLU A 402 -1.15 8.99 22.42
CA GLU A 402 -1.96 10.17 22.12
C GLU A 402 -2.12 10.31 20.61
N MET A 403 -3.36 10.23 20.11
CA MET A 403 -3.69 10.48 18.70
C MET A 403 -4.22 11.89 18.53
N ILE A 404 -3.45 12.74 17.84
CA ILE A 404 -3.71 14.17 17.67
C ILE A 404 -4.03 14.44 16.19
N PRO A 405 -5.25 14.88 15.85
CA PRO A 405 -5.59 15.25 14.48
C PRO A 405 -5.04 16.64 14.15
N VAL A 406 -4.23 16.73 13.10
CA VAL A 406 -3.51 17.95 12.70
C VAL A 406 -3.65 18.19 11.20
N THR A 407 -3.42 19.42 10.75
CA THR A 407 -3.34 19.76 9.31
C THR A 407 -1.91 19.91 8.83
N ALA A 408 -0.99 20.17 9.76
CA ALA A 408 0.44 20.25 9.50
C ALA A 408 1.25 19.96 10.76
N PHE A 409 2.48 19.49 10.60
CA PHE A 409 3.44 19.33 11.70
C PHE A 409 4.88 19.56 11.25
N ARG A 410 5.75 19.90 12.21
CA ARG A 410 7.21 19.93 12.05
C ARG A 410 7.85 19.13 13.17
N LEU A 411 8.77 18.24 12.83
CA LEU A 411 9.51 17.42 13.76
C LEU A 411 11.01 17.68 13.62
N GLU A 412 11.67 18.00 14.71
CA GLU A 412 13.11 18.26 14.77
C GLU A 412 13.77 17.33 15.81
N PRO A 413 14.46 16.28 15.36
CA PRO A 413 15.28 15.45 16.22
C PRO A 413 16.49 16.23 16.75
N GLU A 414 16.74 16.16 18.06
CA GLU A 414 17.92 16.75 18.72
C GLU A 414 19.04 15.73 18.90
N THR A 415 18.71 14.45 19.08
CA THR A 415 19.69 13.37 19.20
C THR A 415 20.11 12.83 17.84
N PRO A 416 21.43 12.63 17.60
CA PRO A 416 21.90 11.97 16.39
C PRO A 416 21.57 10.47 16.46
N GLY A 417 21.24 9.88 15.30
CA GLY A 417 20.96 8.46 15.17
C GLY A 417 19.48 8.12 15.42
N GLY A 418 18.92 7.36 14.47
CA GLY A 418 17.52 6.97 14.41
C GLY A 418 17.10 6.85 12.94
N HIS A 419 15.91 6.30 12.71
CA HIS A 419 15.33 6.20 11.38
C HIS A 419 14.14 7.14 11.25
N MET A 420 14.07 7.83 10.12
CA MET A 420 12.88 8.56 9.68
C MET A 420 12.41 7.93 8.39
N THR A 421 11.09 7.75 8.28
CA THR A 421 10.48 7.11 7.13
C THR A 421 9.35 7.96 6.58
N VAL A 422 9.17 7.91 5.26
CA VAL A 422 8.02 8.47 4.55
C VAL A 422 7.46 7.40 3.63
N ASP A 423 6.20 7.00 3.83
CA ASP A 423 5.55 5.86 3.17
C ASP A 423 6.37 4.55 3.23
N GLY A 424 7.12 4.36 4.32
CA GLY A 424 8.03 3.21 4.53
C GLY A 424 9.43 3.36 3.92
N GLU A 425 9.68 4.42 3.14
CA GLU A 425 11.00 4.69 2.54
C GLU A 425 11.87 5.53 3.50
N VAL A 426 13.16 5.20 3.60
CA VAL A 426 14.11 5.94 4.45
C VAL A 426 14.36 7.33 3.88
N VAL A 427 14.30 8.35 4.74
CA VAL A 427 14.68 9.73 4.40
C VAL A 427 15.82 10.24 5.27
N ASP A 428 16.39 11.38 4.88
CA ASP A 428 17.47 12.04 5.62
C ASP A 428 17.05 12.34 7.06
N TYR A 429 17.94 12.03 8.00
CA TYR A 429 17.69 12.26 9.41
C TYR A 429 17.84 13.75 9.78
N GLY A 430 16.79 14.32 10.37
CA GLY A 430 16.75 15.67 10.92
C GLY A 430 15.40 16.37 10.74
N PRO A 431 15.35 17.72 10.81
CA PRO A 431 14.15 18.49 10.57
C PRO A 431 13.33 18.02 9.36
N ILE A 432 12.06 17.71 9.61
CA ILE A 432 11.07 17.34 8.61
C ILE A 432 9.78 18.10 8.91
N GLN A 433 9.09 18.57 7.88
CA GLN A 433 7.76 19.15 8.03
C GLN A 433 6.79 18.57 7.02
N ALA A 434 5.52 18.54 7.39
CA ALA A 434 4.46 17.94 6.60
C ALA A 434 3.24 18.85 6.59
N GLU A 435 2.64 19.02 5.41
CA GLU A 435 1.47 19.84 5.17
C GLU A 435 0.43 19.04 4.36
N LEU A 436 -0.78 18.97 4.87
CA LEU A 436 -1.89 18.30 4.21
C LEU A 436 -2.34 19.05 2.95
N MET A 437 -2.55 18.28 1.88
CA MET A 437 -3.12 18.72 0.62
C MET A 437 -4.46 18.00 0.39
N PRO A 438 -5.60 18.66 0.68
CA PRO A 438 -6.89 18.00 0.70
C PRO A 438 -7.35 17.58 -0.70
N SER A 439 -7.83 16.34 -0.82
CA SER A 439 -8.39 15.74 -2.03
C SER A 439 -7.53 15.96 -3.29
N LEU A 440 -6.20 15.94 -3.12
CA LEU A 440 -5.26 16.30 -4.19
C LEU A 440 -5.21 15.24 -5.30
N THR A 441 -5.52 13.98 -4.97
CA THR A 441 -5.52 12.87 -5.94
C THR A 441 -6.81 12.05 -5.86
N SER A 442 -6.95 11.07 -6.74
CA SER A 442 -8.04 10.09 -6.69
C SER A 442 -7.55 8.67 -6.88
N VAL A 443 -8.19 7.74 -6.16
CA VAL A 443 -7.96 6.30 -6.23
C VAL A 443 -9.20 5.56 -6.77
N MET A 444 -9.01 4.32 -7.21
CA MET A 444 -10.06 3.43 -7.76
C MET A 444 -10.50 2.35 -6.78
#